data_AF-A0A847ZV81-F1
#
_entry.id   AF-A0A847ZV81-F1
#
_cell.length_a   1.000
_cell.length_b   1.000
_cell.length_c   1.000
_cell.angle_alpha   90.00
_cell.angle_beta   90.00
_cell.angle_gamma   90.00
#
_symmetry.space_group_name_H-M   'P 1'
#
loop_
_entity.id
_entity.type
_entity.pdbx_description
1 polymer ?
#
loop_
_entity_poly.entity_id
_entity_poly.type
_entity_poly.pdbx_seq_one_letter_code
_entity_poly.pdbx_strand_id
1 'polypeptide(L)'
;LFTPRTPIVSIAGGEVAARTYITEKCVWKNGQTNVSIGRYYERFVNVDGDWLFAWRLFELHYRGDPDMSGTFFEHPDHGPAPGMPSRDATTEDMASTRWGLPGGR
;
A
#
# COMPACT_ATOMS: atom_id res chain seq x y z
N LEU A 1 3.74 -10.60 -15.40
CA LEU A 1 2.34 -10.13 -15.54
C LEU A 1 2.18 -8.88 -14.69
N PHE A 2 2.02 -7.71 -15.30
CA PHE A 2 1.71 -6.46 -14.61
C PHE A 2 0.23 -6.20 -14.83
N THR A 3 -0.60 -6.33 -13.79
CA THR A 3 -2.05 -6.05 -13.83
C THR A 3 -2.32 -4.75 -13.06
N PRO A 4 -2.10 -3.57 -13.66
CA PRO A 4 -2.38 -2.32 -12.97
C PRO A 4 -3.86 -2.28 -12.61
N ARG A 5 -4.14 -2.13 -11.31
CA ARG A 5 -5.49 -2.00 -10.71
C ARG A 5 -6.32 -3.27 -10.59
N THR A 6 -5.82 -4.44 -10.99
CA THR A 6 -6.50 -5.72 -10.64
C THR A 6 -5.79 -6.33 -9.43
N PRO A 7 -6.47 -6.47 -8.28
CA PRO A 7 -5.89 -7.13 -7.12
C PRO A 7 -5.61 -8.60 -7.44
N ILE A 8 -4.48 -9.11 -6.94
CA ILE A 8 -4.19 -10.55 -6.91
C ILE A 8 -4.75 -11.07 -5.59
N VAL A 9 -5.83 -11.85 -5.65
CA VAL A 9 -6.50 -12.41 -4.47
C VAL A 9 -6.14 -13.88 -4.33
N SER A 10 -5.71 -14.28 -3.13
CA SER A 10 -5.44 -15.66 -2.75
C SER A 10 -6.50 -16.11 -1.73
N ILE A 11 -7.19 -17.20 -2.04
CA ILE A 11 -8.20 -17.83 -1.17
C ILE A 11 -7.74 -19.26 -0.93
N ALA A 12 -7.26 -19.57 0.28
CA ALA A 12 -6.77 -20.90 0.61
C ALA A 12 -6.92 -21.17 2.11
N GLY A 13 -7.40 -22.36 2.48
CA GLY A 13 -7.47 -22.79 3.89
C GLY A 13 -8.33 -21.90 4.79
N GLY A 14 -9.33 -21.19 4.23
CA GLY A 14 -10.14 -20.23 4.97
C GLY A 14 -9.49 -18.85 5.14
N GLU A 15 -8.23 -18.68 4.74
CA GLU A 15 -7.56 -17.39 4.68
C GLU A 15 -7.83 -16.70 3.35
N VAL A 16 -8.13 -15.40 3.42
CA VAL A 16 -8.27 -14.53 2.26
C VAL A 16 -7.25 -13.40 2.39
N ALA A 17 -6.40 -13.28 1.38
CA ALA A 17 -5.36 -12.27 1.30
C ALA A 17 -5.33 -11.64 -0.10
N ALA A 18 -4.92 -10.38 -0.19
CA ALA A 18 -4.75 -9.71 -1.47
C ALA A 18 -3.46 -8.91 -1.55
N ARG A 19 -2.96 -8.79 -2.79
CA ARG A 19 -1.89 -7.87 -3.18
C ARG A 19 -2.42 -6.94 -4.26
N THR A 20 -2.42 -5.64 -3.98
CA THR A 20 -3.03 -4.63 -4.86
C THR A 20 -2.00 -3.56 -5.22
N TYR A 21 -1.63 -3.50 -6.50
CA TYR A 21 -0.74 -2.44 -7.01
C TYR A 21 -1.55 -1.18 -7.31
N ILE A 22 -1.09 -0.04 -6.81
CA ILE A 22 -1.83 1.23 -6.90
C ILE A 22 -0.93 2.38 -7.34
N THR A 23 -1.56 3.33 -8.04
CA THR A 23 -1.06 4.69 -8.22
C THR A 23 -2.07 5.64 -7.60
N GLU A 24 -1.66 6.37 -6.58
CA GLU A 24 -2.46 7.40 -5.92
C GLU A 24 -2.04 8.77 -6.45
N LYS A 25 -3.02 9.58 -6.85
CA LYS A 25 -2.79 10.96 -7.30
C LYS A 25 -3.58 11.89 -6.41
N CYS A 26 -2.89 12.76 -5.70
CA CYS A 26 -3.51 13.72 -4.79
C CYS A 26 -3.35 15.12 -5.36
N VAL A 27 -4.44 15.89 -5.30
CA VAL A 27 -4.44 17.34 -5.49
C VAL A 27 -4.88 17.96 -4.17
N TRP A 28 -4.03 18.80 -3.60
CA TRP A 28 -4.29 19.44 -2.32
C TRP A 28 -4.98 20.79 -2.52
N LYS A 29 -5.66 21.28 -1.47
CA LYS A 29 -6.38 22.58 -1.51
C LYS A 29 -5.47 23.76 -1.87
N ASN A 30 -4.17 23.67 -1.57
CA ASN A 30 -3.18 24.69 -1.92
C ASN A 30 -2.66 24.58 -3.37
N GLY A 31 -3.25 23.72 -4.21
CA GLY A 31 -2.88 23.52 -5.61
C GLY A 31 -1.67 22.60 -5.82
N GLN A 32 -0.98 22.18 -4.76
CA GLN A 32 0.10 21.21 -4.88
C GLN A 32 -0.45 19.84 -5.28
N THR A 33 0.33 19.08 -6.04
CA THR A 33 0.02 17.70 -6.41
C THR A 33 1.11 16.75 -5.90
N ASN A 34 0.76 15.48 -5.72
CA ASN A 34 1.76 14.43 -5.64
C ASN A 34 1.21 13.13 -6.21
N VAL A 35 2.12 12.31 -6.73
CA VAL A 35 1.87 10.93 -7.10
C VAL A 35 2.56 10.03 -6.08
N SER A 36 1.87 8.98 -5.66
CA SER A 36 2.45 7.84 -4.97
C SER A 36 2.22 6.60 -5.81
N ILE A 37 3.23 5.75 -5.98
CA ILE A 37 3.08 4.40 -6.51
C ILE A 37 3.47 3.45 -5.39
N GLY A 38 2.66 2.43 -5.17
CA GLY A 38 2.93 1.46 -4.13
C GLY A 38 2.10 0.21 -4.30
N ARG A 39 2.14 -0.62 -3.27
CA ARG A 39 1.36 -1.85 -3.20
C ARG A 39 0.74 -2.00 -1.82
N TYR A 40 -0.53 -2.41 -1.80
CA TYR A 40 -1.19 -2.83 -0.59
C TYR A 40 -1.03 -4.34 -0.41
N TYR A 41 -0.75 -4.75 0.83
CA TYR A 41 -0.92 -6.10 1.34
C TYR A 41 -2.11 -6.12 2.29
N GLU A 42 -3.02 -7.07 2.09
CA GLU A 42 -4.31 -7.09 2.79
C GLU A 42 -4.60 -8.50 3.28
N ARG A 43 -5.08 -8.59 4.52
CA ARG A 43 -5.71 -9.81 5.03
C ARG A 43 -7.15 -9.50 5.38
N PHE A 44 -8.04 -10.42 5.06
CA PHE A 44 -9.47 -10.25 5.29
C PHE A 44 -9.97 -11.22 6.34
N VAL A 45 -11.04 -10.82 7.03
CA VAL A 45 -11.84 -11.66 7.93
C VAL A 45 -13.30 -11.56 7.50
N ASN A 46 -14.01 -12.68 7.53
CA ASN A 46 -15.45 -12.68 7.33
C ASN A 46 -16.14 -12.45 8.68
N VAL A 47 -16.97 -11.43 8.77
CA VAL A 47 -17.77 -11.10 9.95
C VAL A 47 -19.22 -11.04 9.49
N ASP A 48 -20.03 -11.99 9.94
CA ASP A 48 -21.47 -12.07 9.63
C ASP A 48 -21.80 -12.01 8.12
N GLY A 49 -20.94 -12.60 7.28
CA GLY A 49 -21.10 -12.62 5.82
C GLY A 49 -20.35 -11.50 5.09
N ASP A 50 -19.88 -10.47 5.79
CA ASP A 50 -19.12 -9.37 5.22
C ASP A 50 -17.61 -9.58 5.33
N TRP A 51 -16.88 -9.28 4.25
CA TRP A 51 -15.42 -9.32 4.25
C TRP A 51 -14.84 -7.96 4.65
N LEU A 52 -14.13 -7.94 5.77
CA LEU A 52 -13.50 -6.75 6.34
C LEU A 52 -11.97 -6.87 6.31
N PHE A 53 -11.28 -5.74 6.34
CA PHE A 53 -9.82 -5.74 6.52
C PHE A 53 -9.48 -6.16 7.96
N ALA A 54 -8.90 -7.34 8.12
CA ALA A 54 -8.26 -7.75 9.36
C ALA A 54 -6.89 -7.08 9.55
N TRP A 55 -6.30 -6.62 8.44
CA TRP A 55 -5.04 -5.87 8.38
C TRP A 55 -4.79 -5.36 6.97
N ARG A 56 -4.12 -4.21 6.90
CA ARG A 56 -3.66 -3.63 5.66
C ARG A 56 -2.33 -2.92 5.91
N LEU A 57 -1.40 -3.11 4.98
CA LEU A 57 -0.14 -2.40 4.91
C LEU A 57 0.03 -1.80 3.51
N PHE A 58 0.54 -0.58 3.45
CA PHE A 58 0.98 0.03 2.22
C PHE A 58 2.51 0.07 2.21
N GLU A 59 3.12 -0.52 1.18
CA GLU A 59 4.52 -0.33 0.88
C GLU A 59 4.63 0.69 -0.27
N LEU A 60 5.18 1.85 0.06
CA LEU A 60 5.42 2.91 -0.90
C LEU A 60 6.64 2.56 -1.77
N HIS A 61 6.51 2.62 -3.09
CA HIS A 61 7.62 2.42 -4.03
C HIS A 61 8.13 3.71 -4.67
N TYR A 62 7.25 4.71 -4.84
CA TYR A 62 7.62 6.00 -5.39
C TYR A 62 6.75 7.10 -4.79
N ARG A 63 7.34 8.26 -4.49
CA ARG A 63 6.61 9.48 -4.18
C ARG A 63 7.28 10.70 -4.78
N GLY A 64 6.49 11.52 -5.47
CA GLY A 64 6.94 12.79 -6.00
C GLY A 64 6.07 13.27 -7.15
N ASP A 65 6.69 13.96 -8.10
CA ASP A 65 6.01 14.51 -9.26
C ASP A 65 5.66 13.43 -10.30
N PRO A 66 4.69 13.67 -11.19
CA PRO A 66 4.28 12.69 -12.19
C PRO A 66 5.37 12.30 -13.21
N ASP A 67 6.45 13.07 -13.30
CA ASP A 67 7.59 12.84 -14.19
C ASP A 67 8.63 11.85 -13.64
N MET A 68 8.33 11.22 -12.50
CA MET A 68 9.18 10.22 -11.83
C MET A 68 10.50 10.79 -11.29
N SER A 69 10.62 12.11 -11.13
CA SER A 69 11.81 12.78 -10.57
C SER A 69 11.93 12.73 -9.03
N GLY A 70 10.91 12.19 -8.36
CA GLY A 70 10.84 12.07 -6.91
C GLY A 70 11.68 10.95 -6.32
N THR A 71 11.26 10.49 -5.14
CA THR A 71 11.98 9.47 -4.37
C THR A 71 11.43 8.08 -4.65
N PHE A 72 12.34 7.15 -4.93
CA PHE A 72 12.04 5.72 -5.00
C PHE A 72 12.42 5.02 -3.69
N PHE A 73 11.65 4.00 -3.33
CA PHE A 73 11.80 3.24 -2.11
C PHE A 73 11.87 1.75 -2.46
N GLU A 74 12.96 1.14 -2.03
CA GLU A 74 13.21 -0.29 -2.22
C GLU A 74 12.60 -1.10 -1.09
N HIS A 75 12.00 -2.23 -1.45
CA HIS A 75 11.37 -3.16 -0.51
C HIS A 75 11.79 -4.60 -0.81
N PRO A 76 11.86 -5.48 0.20
CA PRO A 76 12.08 -6.90 -0.03
C PRO A 76 11.05 -7.50 -1.00
N ASP A 77 11.48 -8.51 -1.77
CA ASP A 77 10.54 -9.38 -2.47
C ASP A 77 9.99 -10.41 -1.49
N HIS A 78 8.67 -10.38 -1.29
CA HIS A 78 7.96 -11.32 -0.44
C HIS A 78 7.53 -12.59 -1.19
N GLY A 79 7.94 -12.74 -2.46
CA GLY A 79 7.66 -13.90 -3.29
C GLY A 79 6.28 -13.86 -3.97
N PRO A 80 5.81 -14.98 -4.55
CA PRO A 80 4.49 -15.07 -5.17
C PRO A 80 3.39 -14.90 -4.11
N ALA A 81 2.19 -14.46 -4.54
CA ALA A 81 1.04 -14.44 -3.62
C ALA A 81 0.79 -15.86 -3.05
N PRO A 82 0.52 -16.00 -1.74
CA PRO A 82 0.17 -14.95 -0.79
C PRO A 82 1.36 -14.38 0.03
N GLY A 83 2.61 -14.51 -0.40
CA GLY A 83 3.76 -13.97 0.35
C GLY A 83 3.58 -12.50 0.73
N MET A 84 3.81 -12.14 2.00
CA MET A 84 3.54 -10.81 2.58
C MET A 84 4.62 -10.40 3.58
N PRO A 85 4.73 -9.10 3.88
CA PRO A 85 5.45 -8.58 5.05
C PRO A 85 4.96 -9.18 6.37
N SER A 86 5.77 -8.98 7.42
CA SER A 86 5.38 -9.29 8.80
C SER A 86 4.18 -8.46 9.26
N ARG A 87 3.42 -8.97 10.23
CA ARG A 87 2.20 -8.36 10.77
C ARG A 87 2.44 -7.07 11.57
N ASP A 88 3.64 -6.91 12.08
CA ASP A 88 4.12 -5.73 12.81
C ASP A 88 4.80 -4.69 11.91
N ALA A 89 4.90 -4.97 10.60
CA ALA A 89 5.39 -3.98 9.64
C ALA A 89 4.46 -2.76 9.59
N THR A 90 5.06 -1.59 9.50
CA THR A 90 4.36 -0.30 9.44
C THR A 90 4.54 0.36 8.09
N THR A 91 3.55 1.14 7.68
CA THR A 91 3.67 2.01 6.50
C THR A 91 4.64 3.15 6.79
N GLU A 92 5.32 3.67 5.78
CA GLU A 92 6.13 4.89 5.92
C GLU A 92 5.25 6.09 6.31
N ASP A 93 5.64 6.83 7.36
CA ASP A 93 4.95 8.05 7.77
C ASP A 93 5.28 9.23 6.84
N MET A 94 4.67 9.21 5.65
CA MET A 94 4.83 10.27 4.66
C MET A 94 3.96 11.49 4.94
N ALA A 95 3.00 11.37 5.87
CA ALA A 95 2.08 12.44 6.21
C ALA A 95 2.74 13.42 7.17
N SER A 96 3.29 12.93 8.29
CA SER A 96 3.97 13.77 9.26
C SER A 96 5.22 14.39 8.67
N THR A 97 6.00 13.60 7.90
CA THR A 97 7.20 14.08 7.20
C THR A 97 6.87 15.24 6.27
N ARG A 98 5.78 15.17 5.50
CA ARG A 98 5.37 16.24 4.58
C ARG A 98 5.01 17.54 5.31
N TRP A 99 4.34 17.43 6.45
CA TRP A 99 3.82 18.57 7.19
C TRP A 99 4.75 19.05 8.32
N GLY A 100 5.94 18.45 8.45
CA GLY A 100 6.87 18.75 9.54
C GLY A 100 6.27 18.48 10.92
N LEU A 101 5.34 17.52 11.02
CA LEU A 101 4.74 17.13 12.29
C LEU A 101 5.68 16.18 13.05
N PRO A 102 5.61 16.13 14.39
CA PRO A 102 6.27 15.07 15.15
C PRO A 102 5.85 13.71 14.59
N GLY A 103 6.81 12.84 14.29
CA GLY A 103 6.53 11.54 13.68
C GLY A 103 5.50 10.74 14.48
N GLY A 104 4.49 10.20 13.79
CA GLY A 104 3.50 9.32 14.36
C GLY A 104 4.06 7.91 14.49
N ARG A 105 3.84 7.28 15.65
CA ARG A 105 4.05 5.84 15.84
C ARG A 105 2.87 5.06 15.30
#